data_AF-A0A9W8BGD6-F1
#
_entry.id   AF-A0A9W8BGD6-F1
#
_cell.length_a   1.000
_cell.length_b   1.000
_cell.length_c   1.000
_cell.angle_alpha   90.00
_cell.angle_beta   90.00
_cell.angle_gamma   90.00
#
_symmetry.space_group_name_H-M   'P 1'
#
loop_
_entity.id
_entity.type
_entity.pdbx_description
1 polymer ?
#
loop_
_entity_poly.entity_id
_entity_poly.type
_entity_poly.pdbx_seq_one_letter_code
_entity_poly.pdbx_strand_id
1 'polypeptide(L)'
;MNQLLAYRLERGAMEIVFEAPAKYSDQIQALARSFAASSAETPSAIEIHAAFIHHCVELGSHDAALAVFDAFCRIYNTSVIDIHVIVQTQCFDEPAAHRVLKGYFSAWSIVNGDRDSQARLIAPAPALFAAVDPARLMALFGGQRGSNSYLDEAAWLLDVYGPLLTDFVVHMSGFLHRESQNEQIASVYSKGLNVFQWLTVDGTMPSDSYILSSPVCMPLYGLTQLMHVMVLHKTLGVSPGEL
;
A
#
# COMPACT_ATOMS: atom_id res chain seq x y z
N MET A 1 -0.71 8.62 -33.11
CA MET A 1 -1.69 7.81 -32.34
C MET A 1 -0.99 6.57 -31.83
N ASN A 2 -0.88 6.41 -30.51
CA ASN A 2 -0.39 5.14 -29.95
C ASN A 2 -1.47 4.09 -30.17
N GLN A 3 -1.20 3.09 -31.03
CA GLN A 3 -2.10 1.96 -31.23
C GLN A 3 -2.26 1.19 -29.92
N LEU A 4 -3.50 0.91 -29.52
CA LEU A 4 -3.81 0.04 -28.39
C LEU A 4 -4.03 -1.39 -28.90
N LEU A 5 -3.59 -2.38 -28.12
CA LEU A 5 -3.88 -3.79 -28.34
C LEU A 5 -4.61 -4.35 -27.13
N ALA A 6 -5.53 -5.29 -27.39
CA ALA A 6 -6.20 -6.04 -26.34
C ALA A 6 -5.31 -7.19 -25.86
N TYR A 7 -5.17 -7.31 -24.54
CA TYR A 7 -4.44 -8.37 -23.87
C TYR A 7 -5.39 -9.16 -22.99
N ARG A 8 -5.21 -10.48 -22.96
CA ARG A 8 -6.01 -11.42 -22.18
C ARG A 8 -5.14 -11.99 -21.06
N LEU A 9 -5.60 -11.86 -19.83
CA LEU A 9 -5.00 -12.50 -18.66
C LEU A 9 -5.98 -13.52 -18.09
N GLU A 10 -5.48 -14.72 -17.90
CA GLU A 10 -6.26 -15.83 -17.34
C GLU A 10 -5.62 -16.27 -16.04
N ARG A 11 -6.46 -16.44 -15.00
CA ARG A 11 -6.04 -17.05 -13.74
C ARG A 11 -7.15 -17.96 -13.23
N GLY A 12 -6.91 -19.28 -13.30
CA GLY A 12 -7.94 -20.27 -12.99
C GLY A 12 -9.10 -20.19 -13.98
N ALA A 13 -10.33 -20.03 -13.47
CA ALA A 13 -11.55 -19.93 -14.28
C ALA A 13 -11.90 -18.49 -14.71
N MET A 14 -11.12 -17.49 -14.27
CA MET A 14 -11.44 -16.09 -14.48
C MET A 14 -10.51 -15.46 -15.53
N GLU A 15 -11.10 -14.61 -16.37
CA GLU A 15 -10.43 -13.94 -17.48
C GLU A 15 -10.65 -12.44 -17.37
N ILE A 16 -9.60 -11.66 -17.62
CA ILE A 16 -9.70 -10.22 -17.85
C ILE A 16 -9.12 -9.85 -19.20
N VAL A 17 -9.77 -8.88 -19.86
CA VAL A 17 -9.30 -8.28 -21.10
C VAL A 17 -9.07 -6.80 -20.84
N PHE A 18 -7.89 -6.31 -21.19
CA PHE A 18 -7.54 -4.90 -21.04
C PHE A 18 -6.76 -4.40 -22.26
N GLU A 19 -6.85 -3.10 -22.51
CA GLU A 19 -6.15 -2.46 -23.62
C GLU A 19 -4.92 -1.70 -23.13
N ALA A 20 -3.77 -1.94 -23.78
CA ALA A 20 -2.52 -1.24 -23.49
C ALA A 20 -1.74 -0.90 -24.79
N PRO A 21 -0.82 0.08 -24.77
CA PRO A 21 -0.05 0.47 -25.95
C PRO A 21 0.71 -0.69 -26.61
N ALA A 22 0.62 -0.80 -27.93
CA ALA A 22 1.25 -1.85 -28.72
C ALA A 22 2.77 -1.93 -28.55
N LYS A 23 3.43 -0.79 -28.25
CA LYS A 23 4.88 -0.72 -28.00
C LYS A 23 5.37 -1.60 -26.84
N TYR A 24 4.47 -2.00 -25.93
CA TYR A 24 4.80 -2.86 -24.79
C TYR A 24 4.32 -4.30 -24.96
N SER A 25 3.89 -4.71 -26.16
CA SER A 25 3.22 -5.99 -26.39
C SER A 25 4.08 -7.19 -25.99
N ASP A 26 5.32 -7.23 -26.46
CA ASP A 26 6.23 -8.34 -26.17
C ASP A 26 6.50 -8.48 -24.66
N GLN A 27 6.66 -7.34 -23.97
CA GLN A 27 6.87 -7.29 -22.51
C GLN A 27 5.62 -7.78 -21.75
N ILE A 28 4.44 -7.22 -22.07
CA ILE A 28 3.18 -7.59 -21.41
C ILE A 28 2.87 -9.08 -21.62
N GLN A 29 3.08 -9.61 -22.83
CA GLN A 29 2.87 -11.03 -23.10
C GLN A 29 3.85 -11.93 -22.34
N ALA A 30 5.12 -11.55 -22.25
CA ALA A 30 6.11 -12.29 -21.46
C ALA A 30 5.74 -12.30 -19.97
N LEU A 31 5.35 -11.15 -19.43
CA LEU A 31 4.88 -11.00 -18.04
C LEU A 31 3.63 -11.84 -17.79
N ALA A 32 2.64 -11.79 -18.69
CA ALA A 32 1.40 -12.58 -18.60
C ALA A 32 1.67 -14.09 -18.54
N ARG A 33 2.62 -14.60 -19.34
CA ARG A 33 3.02 -16.02 -19.29
C ARG A 33 3.61 -16.41 -17.95
N SER A 34 4.45 -15.55 -17.37
CA SER A 34 5.04 -15.81 -16.04
C SER A 34 4.04 -15.68 -14.89
N PHE A 35 2.95 -14.94 -15.10
CA PHE A 35 1.90 -14.71 -14.11
C PHE A 35 0.86 -15.85 -14.04
N ALA A 36 0.74 -16.68 -15.08
CA ALA A 36 -0.31 -17.68 -15.27
C ALA A 36 -0.32 -18.87 -14.26
N ALA A 37 0.35 -18.76 -13.12
CA ALA A 37 0.35 -19.80 -12.10
C ALA A 37 -1.06 -20.02 -11.51
N SER A 38 -1.47 -21.29 -11.48
CA SER A 38 -2.74 -21.74 -10.92
C SER A 38 -2.81 -21.46 -9.41
N SER A 39 -3.77 -20.63 -8.99
CA SER A 39 -4.18 -20.54 -7.58
C SER A 39 -5.40 -21.44 -7.35
N ALA A 40 -5.50 -22.05 -6.18
CA ALA A 40 -6.71 -22.76 -5.76
C ALA A 40 -7.90 -21.80 -5.52
N GLU A 41 -7.60 -20.51 -5.31
CA GLU A 41 -8.60 -19.46 -5.14
C GLU A 41 -9.11 -18.95 -6.48
N THR A 42 -10.36 -18.50 -6.51
CA THR A 42 -11.01 -17.87 -7.66
C THR A 42 -11.10 -16.35 -7.44
N PRO A 43 -10.00 -15.60 -7.62
CA PRO A 43 -10.00 -14.15 -7.44
C PRO A 43 -10.93 -13.48 -8.46
N SER A 44 -11.50 -12.36 -8.07
CA SER A 44 -12.25 -11.46 -8.94
C SER A 44 -11.36 -10.84 -10.04
N ALA A 45 -11.99 -10.28 -11.06
CA ALA A 45 -11.28 -9.61 -12.16
C ALA A 45 -10.32 -8.51 -11.68
N ILE A 46 -10.75 -7.68 -10.72
CA ILE A 46 -9.94 -6.59 -10.18
C ILE A 46 -8.77 -7.09 -9.35
N GLU A 47 -8.93 -8.18 -8.60
CA GLU A 47 -7.83 -8.83 -7.89
C GLU A 47 -6.76 -9.37 -8.85
N ILE A 48 -7.18 -9.99 -9.96
CA ILE A 48 -6.25 -10.48 -10.99
C ILE A 48 -5.49 -9.32 -11.62
N HIS A 49 -6.20 -8.24 -11.97
CA HIS A 49 -5.59 -7.07 -12.59
C HIS A 49 -4.60 -6.39 -11.62
N ALA A 50 -5.01 -6.16 -10.36
CA ALA A 50 -4.15 -5.59 -9.33
C ALA A 50 -2.91 -6.46 -9.06
N ALA A 51 -3.08 -7.77 -8.92
CA ALA A 51 -1.96 -8.69 -8.74
C ALA A 51 -1.02 -8.72 -9.95
N PHE A 52 -1.55 -8.55 -11.17
CA PHE A 52 -0.70 -8.46 -12.35
C PHE A 52 0.11 -7.16 -12.39
N ILE A 53 -0.45 -6.03 -11.93
CA ILE A 53 0.31 -4.78 -11.77
C ILE A 53 1.47 -5.01 -10.81
N HIS A 54 1.20 -5.57 -9.63
CA HIS A 54 2.23 -5.91 -8.64
C HIS A 54 3.34 -6.77 -9.25
N HIS A 55 2.98 -7.83 -9.95
CA HIS A 55 3.92 -8.73 -10.62
C HIS A 55 4.80 -8.00 -11.65
N CYS A 56 4.21 -7.07 -12.42
CA CYS A 56 4.97 -6.25 -13.37
C CYS A 56 5.99 -5.34 -12.67
N VAL A 57 5.62 -4.76 -11.52
CA VAL A 57 6.49 -3.92 -10.69
C VAL A 57 7.61 -4.75 -10.07
N GLU A 58 7.31 -5.91 -9.48
CA GLU A 58 8.29 -6.80 -8.87
C GLU A 58 9.37 -7.29 -9.85
N LEU A 59 8.99 -7.53 -11.11
CA LEU A 59 9.91 -7.90 -12.18
C LEU A 59 10.65 -6.70 -12.81
N GLY A 60 10.50 -5.50 -12.25
CA GLY A 60 11.22 -4.28 -12.69
C GLY A 60 10.78 -3.74 -14.05
N SER A 61 9.64 -4.19 -14.58
CA SER A 61 9.13 -3.78 -15.91
C SER A 61 8.28 -2.51 -15.79
N HIS A 62 8.87 -1.39 -15.35
CA HIS A 62 8.14 -0.18 -14.95
C HIS A 62 7.24 0.41 -16.05
N ASP A 63 7.72 0.46 -17.30
CA ASP A 63 6.94 0.99 -18.43
C ASP A 63 5.69 0.14 -18.74
N ALA A 64 5.85 -1.20 -18.71
CA ALA A 64 4.74 -2.12 -18.89
C ALA A 64 3.78 -2.07 -17.69
N ALA A 65 4.31 -1.98 -16.46
CA ALA A 65 3.51 -1.82 -15.25
C ALA A 65 2.65 -0.56 -15.31
N LEU A 66 3.21 0.57 -15.75
CA LEU A 66 2.46 1.82 -15.94
C LEU A 66 1.37 1.67 -17.01
N ALA A 67 1.66 1.02 -18.13
CA ALA A 67 0.67 0.76 -19.17
C ALA A 67 -0.50 -0.13 -18.69
N VAL A 68 -0.21 -1.14 -17.86
CA VAL A 68 -1.21 -2.02 -17.24
C VAL A 68 -2.00 -1.27 -16.16
N PHE A 69 -1.33 -0.43 -15.36
CA PHE A 69 -1.94 0.44 -14.36
C PHE A 69 -2.89 1.45 -15.00
N ASP A 70 -2.49 2.07 -16.12
CA ASP A 70 -3.37 2.96 -16.88
C ASP A 70 -4.63 2.24 -17.37
N ALA A 71 -4.51 0.98 -17.78
CA ALA A 71 -5.65 0.17 -18.17
C ALA A 71 -6.56 -0.14 -16.97
N PHE A 72 -5.97 -0.41 -15.80
CA PHE A 72 -6.71 -0.59 -14.54
C PHE A 72 -7.51 0.66 -14.18
N CYS A 73 -6.87 1.84 -14.19
CA CYS A 73 -7.54 3.11 -13.93
C CYS A 73 -8.73 3.36 -14.85
N ARG A 74 -8.60 3.01 -16.15
CA ARG A 74 -9.70 3.12 -17.11
C ARG A 74 -10.84 2.14 -16.86
N ILE A 75 -10.52 0.87 -16.60
CA ILE A 75 -11.54 -0.18 -16.42
C ILE A 75 -12.34 0.04 -15.14
N TYR A 76 -11.67 0.45 -14.05
CA TYR A 76 -12.28 0.60 -12.73
C TYR A 76 -12.59 2.06 -12.38
N ASN A 77 -12.36 3.01 -13.30
CA ASN A 77 -12.59 4.45 -13.12
C ASN A 77 -11.91 5.05 -11.89
N THR A 78 -10.68 4.61 -11.58
CA THR A 78 -9.97 5.08 -10.37
C THR A 78 -9.50 6.53 -10.45
N SER A 79 -9.56 7.14 -11.64
CA SER A 79 -9.37 8.59 -11.80
C SER A 79 -10.54 9.42 -11.26
N VAL A 80 -11.66 8.78 -10.94
CA VAL A 80 -12.89 9.43 -10.43
C VAL A 80 -13.30 8.85 -9.08
N ILE A 81 -13.14 7.53 -8.89
CA ILE A 81 -13.54 6.82 -7.68
C ILE A 81 -12.27 6.34 -6.96
N ASP A 82 -12.10 6.75 -5.72
CA ASP A 82 -10.98 6.28 -4.90
C ASP A 82 -11.00 4.74 -4.74
N ILE A 83 -9.83 4.12 -4.80
CA ILE A 83 -9.71 2.65 -4.76
C ILE A 83 -10.27 2.06 -3.46
N HIS A 84 -10.18 2.76 -2.33
CA HIS A 84 -10.76 2.30 -1.07
C HIS A 84 -12.29 2.30 -1.12
N VAL A 85 -12.90 3.23 -1.84
CA VAL A 85 -14.35 3.24 -2.10
C VAL A 85 -14.74 2.04 -2.97
N ILE A 86 -13.94 1.71 -3.98
CA ILE A 86 -14.17 0.51 -4.83
C ILE A 86 -14.12 -0.75 -3.97
N VAL A 87 -13.07 -0.92 -3.16
CA VAL A 87 -12.92 -2.07 -2.26
C VAL A 87 -14.10 -2.20 -1.31
N GLN A 88 -14.53 -1.10 -0.71
CA GLN A 88 -15.66 -1.09 0.21
C GLN A 88 -17.01 -1.39 -0.48
N THR A 89 -17.26 -0.82 -1.66
CA THR A 89 -18.53 -0.98 -2.39
C THR A 89 -18.69 -2.36 -3.01
N GLN A 90 -17.58 -3.03 -3.35
CA GLN A 90 -17.60 -4.42 -3.81
C GLN A 90 -17.65 -5.44 -2.66
N CYS A 91 -17.65 -4.97 -1.41
CA CYS A 91 -17.73 -5.82 -0.21
C CYS A 91 -16.65 -6.90 -0.16
N PHE A 92 -15.41 -6.55 -0.55
CA PHE A 92 -14.31 -7.49 -0.45
C PHE A 92 -14.03 -7.89 0.99
N ASP A 93 -13.67 -9.16 1.19
CA ASP A 93 -13.08 -9.61 2.44
C ASP A 93 -11.65 -9.07 2.58
N GLU A 94 -11.06 -9.26 3.76
CA GLU A 94 -9.74 -8.71 4.06
C GLU A 94 -8.67 -9.19 3.07
N PRO A 95 -8.56 -10.50 2.71
CA PRO A 95 -7.57 -10.95 1.75
C PRO A 95 -7.74 -10.36 0.34
N ALA A 96 -8.97 -10.24 -0.14
CA ALA A 96 -9.24 -9.63 -1.45
C ALA A 96 -8.94 -8.12 -1.44
N ALA A 97 -9.38 -7.41 -0.40
CA ALA A 97 -9.09 -5.98 -0.21
C ALA A 97 -7.57 -5.72 -0.17
N HIS A 98 -6.85 -6.53 0.59
CA HIS A 98 -5.39 -6.48 0.69
C HIS A 98 -4.72 -6.65 -0.68
N ARG A 99 -5.11 -7.68 -1.46
CA ARG A 99 -4.57 -7.91 -2.82
C ARG A 99 -4.81 -6.73 -3.76
N VAL A 100 -6.03 -6.19 -3.75
CA VAL A 100 -6.40 -5.07 -4.62
C VAL A 100 -5.61 -3.82 -4.27
N LEU A 101 -5.58 -3.43 -2.98
CA LEU A 101 -4.88 -2.23 -2.53
C LEU A 101 -3.36 -2.35 -2.74
N LYS A 102 -2.77 -3.50 -2.39
CA LYS A 102 -1.33 -3.74 -2.58
C LYS A 102 -0.96 -3.65 -4.06
N GLY A 103 -1.75 -4.27 -4.93
CA GLY A 103 -1.53 -4.20 -6.37
C GLY A 103 -1.66 -2.78 -6.92
N TYR A 104 -2.68 -2.04 -6.49
CA TYR A 104 -2.87 -0.64 -6.87
C TYR A 104 -1.71 0.26 -6.43
N PHE A 105 -1.34 0.21 -5.14
CA PHE A 105 -0.30 1.06 -4.58
C PHE A 105 1.12 0.62 -4.96
N SER A 106 1.33 -0.61 -5.45
CA SER A 106 2.64 -1.04 -5.98
C SER A 106 3.18 -0.14 -7.09
N ALA A 107 2.30 0.41 -7.93
CA ALA A 107 2.66 1.32 -9.01
C ALA A 107 2.96 2.75 -8.53
N TRP A 108 2.71 3.08 -7.27
CA TRP A 108 2.79 4.43 -6.72
C TRP A 108 4.15 5.09 -6.95
N SER A 109 5.25 4.38 -6.72
CA SER A 109 6.60 4.93 -6.89
C SER A 109 6.93 5.27 -8.35
N ILE A 110 6.40 4.50 -9.30
CA ILE A 110 6.56 4.73 -10.74
C ILE A 110 5.74 5.95 -11.16
N VAL A 111 4.48 6.00 -10.72
CA VAL A 111 3.54 7.04 -11.13
C VAL A 111 3.87 8.39 -10.48
N ASN A 112 4.37 8.40 -9.24
CA ASN A 112 4.81 9.63 -8.58
C ASN A 112 6.15 10.18 -9.09
N GLY A 113 6.93 9.40 -9.84
CA GLY A 113 8.16 9.88 -10.48
C GLY A 113 7.91 10.81 -11.67
N ASP A 114 6.69 10.83 -12.21
CA ASP A 114 6.30 11.58 -13.41
C ASP A 114 5.10 12.50 -13.14
N ARG A 115 5.27 13.82 -13.28
CA ARG A 115 4.22 14.82 -13.01
C ARG A 115 2.97 14.62 -13.88
N ASP A 116 3.13 14.16 -15.12
CA ASP A 116 1.98 13.94 -16.02
C ASP A 116 1.18 12.68 -15.62
N SER A 117 1.83 11.75 -14.92
CA SER A 117 1.22 10.52 -14.43
C SER A 117 0.67 10.68 -13.00
N GLN A 118 1.18 11.62 -12.20
CA GLN A 118 0.66 11.94 -10.85
C GLN A 118 -0.83 12.32 -10.84
N ALA A 119 -1.30 13.08 -11.84
CA ALA A 119 -2.71 13.45 -11.97
C ALA A 119 -3.65 12.22 -12.08
N ARG A 120 -3.11 11.03 -12.35
CA ARG A 120 -3.86 9.78 -12.48
C ARG A 120 -4.05 9.04 -11.16
N LEU A 121 -3.22 9.33 -10.15
CA LEU A 121 -3.31 8.76 -8.80
C LEU A 121 -4.24 9.56 -7.88
N ILE A 122 -4.34 10.86 -8.13
CA ILE A 122 -5.08 11.76 -7.26
C ILE A 122 -6.53 11.77 -7.73
N ALA A 123 -7.35 10.93 -7.08
CA ALA A 123 -8.80 11.04 -7.19
C ALA A 123 -9.24 12.46 -6.76
N PRO A 124 -10.38 12.98 -7.26
CA PRO A 124 -10.92 14.25 -6.79
C PRO A 124 -11.02 14.26 -5.27
N ALA A 125 -10.75 15.42 -4.65
CA ALA A 125 -10.83 15.58 -3.21
C ALA A 125 -12.16 14.97 -2.68
N PRO A 126 -12.11 14.04 -1.71
CA PRO A 126 -13.32 13.38 -1.24
C PRO A 126 -14.33 14.40 -0.72
N ALA A 127 -15.63 14.14 -0.91
CA ALA A 127 -16.69 15.07 -0.55
C ALA A 127 -16.63 15.54 0.92
N LEU A 128 -16.13 14.69 1.83
CA LEU A 128 -15.90 15.02 3.23
C LEU A 128 -14.87 16.15 3.42
N PHE A 129 -13.79 16.16 2.63
CA PHE A 129 -12.74 17.18 2.66
C PHE A 129 -13.05 18.40 1.77
N ALA A 130 -13.96 18.24 0.80
CA ALA A 130 -14.42 19.34 -0.07
C ALA A 130 -15.59 20.16 0.52
N ALA A 131 -16.22 19.69 1.61
CA ALA A 131 -17.37 20.35 2.21
C ALA A 131 -16.96 21.68 2.88
N VAL A 132 -17.54 22.79 2.40
CA VAL A 132 -17.21 24.16 2.87
C VAL A 132 -17.94 24.53 4.17
N ASP A 133 -19.10 23.93 4.47
CA ASP A 133 -19.83 24.07 5.75
C ASP A 133 -21.01 23.06 5.76
N PRO A 134 -21.38 22.37 6.88
CA PRO A 134 -20.98 22.61 8.28
C PRO A 134 -20.10 21.54 8.93
N ALA A 135 -19.46 20.66 8.16
CA ALA A 135 -18.65 19.59 8.74
C ALA A 135 -17.32 20.13 9.29
N ARG A 136 -17.08 19.94 10.60
CA ARG A 136 -15.76 20.16 11.22
C ARG A 136 -15.09 18.82 11.44
N LEU A 137 -13.88 18.66 10.91
CA LEU A 137 -13.10 17.44 11.08
C LEU A 137 -12.23 17.54 12.34
N MET A 138 -12.12 16.42 13.05
CA MET A 138 -11.24 16.27 14.20
C MET A 138 -10.58 14.89 14.11
N ALA A 139 -9.26 14.86 14.06
CA ALA A 139 -8.50 13.63 14.16
C ALA A 139 -8.42 13.19 15.63
N LEU A 140 -8.81 11.94 15.91
CA LEU A 140 -8.71 11.34 17.24
C LEU A 140 -7.70 10.19 17.18
N PHE A 141 -6.66 10.29 18.00
CA PHE A 141 -5.65 9.25 18.15
C PHE A 141 -5.93 8.42 19.40
N GLY A 142 -6.16 7.13 19.20
CA GLY A 142 -6.53 6.21 20.27
C GLY A 142 -5.37 5.86 21.21
N GLY A 143 -5.70 5.21 22.32
CA GLY A 143 -4.72 4.59 23.22
C GLY A 143 -4.58 3.08 22.98
N GLN A 144 -3.84 2.44 23.89
CA GLN A 144 -3.52 1.01 23.89
C GLN A 144 -4.78 0.12 23.78
N ARG A 145 -4.97 -0.53 22.62
CA ARG A 145 -5.87 -1.68 22.44
C ARG A 145 -5.01 -2.95 22.41
N GLY A 146 -5.48 -4.08 22.93
CA GLY A 146 -4.68 -5.29 23.21
C GLY A 146 -3.52 -5.66 22.26
N SER A 147 -2.55 -6.38 22.81
CA SER A 147 -1.18 -6.59 22.34
C SER A 147 -0.92 -6.88 20.86
N ASN A 148 -1.67 -7.78 20.25
CA ASN A 148 -1.24 -8.37 18.98
C ASN A 148 -1.69 -7.52 17.78
N SER A 149 -2.78 -6.76 17.91
CA SER A 149 -3.41 -6.13 16.76
C SER A 149 -2.62 -4.99 16.13
N TYR A 150 -1.75 -4.29 16.86
CA TYR A 150 -1.13 -3.06 16.35
C TYR A 150 0.15 -3.29 15.53
N LEU A 151 0.94 -4.33 15.84
CA LEU A 151 2.07 -4.73 14.99
C LEU A 151 1.57 -5.49 13.77
N ASP A 152 0.53 -6.31 13.91
CA ASP A 152 -0.17 -6.90 12.77
C ASP A 152 -0.74 -5.81 11.85
N GLU A 153 -1.32 -4.75 12.42
CA GLU A 153 -1.78 -3.57 11.68
C GLU A 153 -0.63 -2.81 11.01
N ALA A 154 0.51 -2.60 11.69
CA ALA A 154 1.68 -1.97 11.10
C ALA A 154 2.28 -2.82 9.96
N ALA A 155 2.35 -4.14 10.13
CA ALA A 155 2.79 -5.07 9.09
C ALA A 155 1.87 -5.00 7.88
N TRP A 156 0.56 -5.04 8.11
CA TRP A 156 -0.46 -4.92 7.05
C TRP A 156 -0.34 -3.60 6.29
N LEU A 157 -0.22 -2.48 7.00
CA LEU A 157 -0.02 -1.16 6.38
C LEU A 157 1.26 -1.10 5.56
N LEU A 158 2.37 -1.62 6.10
CA LEU A 158 3.66 -1.61 5.41
C LEU A 158 3.65 -2.54 4.17
N ASP A 159 2.92 -3.64 4.21
CA ASP A 159 2.79 -4.56 3.07
C ASP A 159 1.94 -3.96 1.93
N VAL A 160 0.79 -3.35 2.28
CA VAL A 160 -0.12 -2.73 1.29
C VAL A 160 0.43 -1.42 0.75
N TYR A 161 0.87 -0.53 1.65
CA TYR A 161 1.28 0.83 1.33
C TYR A 161 2.80 1.00 1.38
N GLY A 162 3.58 -0.07 1.20
CA GLY A 162 5.05 -0.04 1.19
C GLY A 162 5.63 1.12 0.37
N PRO A 163 5.19 1.34 -0.87
CA PRO A 163 5.65 2.48 -1.69
C PRO A 163 5.37 3.87 -1.09
N LEU A 164 4.42 3.99 -0.16
CA LEU A 164 4.10 5.22 0.57
C LEU A 164 4.82 5.28 1.92
N LEU A 165 5.08 4.14 2.56
CA LEU A 165 5.48 4.08 3.97
C LEU A 165 6.93 3.70 4.22
N THR A 166 7.60 2.98 3.32
CA THR A 166 8.93 2.41 3.57
C THR A 166 9.93 3.46 4.04
N ASP A 167 10.06 4.59 3.35
CA ASP A 167 11.01 5.65 3.73
C ASP A 167 10.73 6.22 5.12
N PHE A 168 9.44 6.41 5.45
CA PHE A 168 9.01 6.90 6.76
C PHE A 168 9.32 5.89 7.86
N VAL A 169 8.98 4.62 7.65
CA VAL A 169 9.20 3.56 8.65
C VAL A 169 10.70 3.29 8.85
N VAL A 170 11.49 3.28 7.78
CA VAL A 170 12.96 3.17 7.87
C VAL A 170 13.54 4.34 8.68
N HIS A 171 13.11 5.57 8.40
CA HIS A 171 13.58 6.75 9.13
C HIS A 171 13.22 6.68 10.62
N MET A 172 11.95 6.43 10.95
CA MET A 172 11.47 6.38 12.33
C MET A 172 12.07 5.19 13.08
N SER A 173 12.20 4.02 12.46
CA SER A 173 12.86 2.86 13.04
C SER A 173 14.33 3.16 13.35
N GLY A 174 15.03 3.81 12.42
CA GLY A 174 16.41 4.24 12.64
C GLY A 174 16.55 5.25 13.79
N PHE A 175 15.63 6.19 13.90
CA PHE A 175 15.56 7.13 15.03
C PHE A 175 15.33 6.39 16.36
N LEU A 176 14.26 5.61 16.46
CA LEU A 176 13.90 4.86 17.67
C LEU A 176 15.01 3.92 18.12
N HIS A 177 15.63 3.21 17.17
CA HIS A 177 16.75 2.31 17.47
C HIS A 177 17.95 3.06 18.05
N ARG A 178 18.32 4.22 17.50
CA ARG A 178 19.43 5.03 18.03
C ARG A 178 19.12 5.55 19.44
N GLU A 179 17.93 6.11 19.65
CA GLU A 179 17.53 6.64 20.95
C GLU A 179 17.45 5.52 22.00
N SER A 180 17.03 4.32 21.61
CA SER A 180 16.98 3.17 22.53
C SER A 180 18.37 2.72 23.01
N GLN A 181 19.46 3.13 22.35
CA GLN A 181 20.84 2.81 22.78
C GLN A 181 21.41 3.85 23.77
N ASN A 182 20.67 4.90 24.13
CA ASN A 182 21.14 5.86 25.11
C ASN A 182 21.37 5.16 26.46
N GLU A 183 22.57 5.30 27.03
CA GLU A 183 23.03 4.61 28.25
C GLU A 183 22.06 4.75 29.42
N GLN A 184 21.32 5.87 29.51
CA GLN A 184 20.37 6.12 30.60
C GLN A 184 19.12 5.23 30.53
N ILE A 185 18.76 4.74 29.34
CA ILE A 185 17.53 3.98 29.08
C ILE A 185 17.77 2.64 28.37
N ALA A 186 18.99 2.35 27.94
CA ALA A 186 19.34 1.14 27.19
C ALA A 186 19.00 -0.16 27.94
N SER A 187 19.05 -0.14 29.27
CA SER A 187 18.66 -1.28 30.12
C SER A 187 17.15 -1.60 30.00
N VAL A 188 16.32 -0.60 29.73
CA VAL A 188 14.88 -0.76 29.46
C VAL A 188 14.67 -1.41 28.09
N TYR A 189 15.49 -1.03 27.11
CA TYR A 189 15.39 -1.48 25.72
C TYR A 189 16.37 -2.62 25.40
N SER A 190 16.33 -3.70 26.18
CA SER A 190 17.27 -4.83 26.06
C SER A 190 17.30 -5.53 24.69
N LYS A 191 16.28 -5.33 23.84
CA LYS A 191 16.23 -5.84 22.44
C LYS A 191 16.27 -4.72 21.40
N GLY A 192 16.51 -3.48 21.83
CA GLY A 192 16.42 -2.27 21.01
C GLY A 192 14.99 -1.97 20.54
N LEU A 193 14.89 -1.00 19.61
CA LEU A 193 13.65 -0.60 18.94
C LEU A 193 13.84 -0.52 17.41
N ASN A 194 14.24 -1.61 16.77
CA ASN A 194 14.36 -1.67 15.30
C ASN A 194 13.10 -2.27 14.65
N VAL A 195 12.04 -1.47 14.63
CA VAL A 195 10.70 -1.87 14.18
C VAL A 195 10.68 -2.32 12.72
N PHE A 196 11.39 -1.64 11.83
CA PHE A 196 11.45 -2.01 10.42
C PHE A 196 11.99 -3.44 10.25
N GLN A 197 13.05 -3.79 10.98
CA GLN A 197 13.58 -5.14 10.98
C GLN A 197 12.55 -6.15 11.50
N TRP A 198 11.87 -5.84 12.60
CA TRP A 198 10.85 -6.72 13.18
C TRP A 198 9.68 -7.00 12.24
N LEU A 199 9.30 -6.03 11.42
CA LEU A 199 8.19 -6.14 10.46
C LEU A 199 8.57 -6.80 9.13
N THR A 200 9.86 -6.81 8.76
CA THR A 200 10.30 -7.23 7.41
C THR A 200 11.20 -8.46 7.41
N VAL A 201 11.75 -8.86 8.55
CA VAL A 201 12.67 -9.99 8.65
C VAL A 201 12.11 -11.03 9.61
N ASP A 202 11.74 -12.18 9.04
CA ASP A 202 11.22 -13.33 9.78
C ASP A 202 12.17 -13.73 10.92
N GLY A 203 11.58 -14.03 12.08
CA GLY A 203 12.32 -14.47 13.26
C GLY A 203 13.07 -13.38 14.04
N THR A 204 12.97 -12.11 13.63
CA THR A 204 13.59 -10.99 14.38
C THR A 204 12.66 -10.33 15.40
N MET A 205 11.36 -10.67 15.36
CA MET A 205 10.36 -10.19 16.32
C MET A 205 10.75 -10.59 17.76
N PRO A 206 10.84 -9.63 18.71
CA PRO A 206 11.08 -9.95 20.12
C PRO A 206 9.94 -10.75 20.76
N SER A 207 10.13 -11.19 22.01
CA SER A 207 9.06 -11.84 22.76
C SER A 207 7.89 -10.89 23.03
N ASP A 208 6.67 -11.43 23.08
CA ASP A 208 5.45 -10.68 23.41
C ASP A 208 5.60 -9.85 24.70
N SER A 209 6.26 -10.42 25.72
CA SER A 209 6.53 -9.73 26.99
C SER A 209 7.36 -8.45 26.82
N TYR A 210 8.27 -8.41 25.85
CA TYR A 210 9.09 -7.24 25.57
C TYR A 210 8.30 -6.21 24.76
N ILE A 211 7.61 -6.68 23.71
CA ILE A 211 6.74 -5.87 22.84
C ILE A 211 5.65 -5.16 23.67
N LEU A 212 5.15 -5.82 24.71
CA LEU A 212 4.09 -5.28 25.57
C LEU A 212 4.56 -4.47 26.76
N SER A 213 5.86 -4.37 26.97
CA SER A 213 6.38 -3.44 27.96
C SER A 213 5.98 -2.01 27.56
N SER A 214 5.49 -1.22 28.51
CA SER A 214 5.04 0.16 28.25
C SER A 214 6.07 1.01 27.49
N PRO A 215 7.38 0.92 27.78
CA PRO A 215 8.40 1.69 27.05
C PRO A 215 8.52 1.33 25.57
N VAL A 216 8.14 0.10 25.19
CA VAL A 216 8.21 -0.42 23.82
C VAL A 216 6.88 -0.24 23.11
N CYS A 217 5.75 -0.60 23.72
CA CYS A 217 4.47 -0.53 23.03
C CYS A 217 4.06 0.91 22.71
N MET A 218 4.32 1.87 23.60
CA MET A 218 3.93 3.28 23.42
C MET A 218 4.48 3.91 22.13
N PRO A 219 5.80 3.88 21.85
CA PRO A 219 6.32 4.40 20.59
C PRO A 219 5.82 3.62 19.37
N LEU A 220 5.53 2.32 19.51
CA LEU A 220 4.99 1.52 18.41
C LEU A 220 3.55 1.92 18.06
N TYR A 221 2.68 2.18 19.04
CA TYR A 221 1.34 2.74 18.77
C TYR A 221 1.43 4.08 18.05
N GLY A 222 2.31 4.97 18.53
CA GLY A 222 2.55 6.26 17.88
C GLY A 222 3.02 6.09 16.43
N LEU A 223 3.94 5.15 16.18
CA LEU A 223 4.40 4.83 14.82
C LEU A 223 3.26 4.33 13.93
N THR A 224 2.47 3.36 14.37
CA THR A 224 1.33 2.82 13.59
C THR A 224 0.30 3.90 13.29
N GLN A 225 0.00 4.78 14.27
CA GLN A 225 -0.90 5.91 14.06
C GLN A 225 -0.37 6.90 13.02
N LEU A 226 0.92 7.20 13.08
CA LEU A 226 1.55 8.07 12.08
C LEU A 226 1.58 7.39 10.71
N MET A 227 1.72 6.06 10.60
CA MET A 227 1.59 5.35 9.33
C MET A 227 0.21 5.58 8.69
N HIS A 228 -0.87 5.56 9.46
CA HIS A 228 -2.21 5.90 8.95
C HIS A 228 -2.29 7.33 8.44
N VAL A 229 -1.75 8.30 9.19
CA VAL A 229 -1.72 9.70 8.76
C VAL A 229 -0.90 9.85 7.48
N MET A 230 0.24 9.15 7.38
CA MET A 230 1.10 9.11 6.20
C MET A 230 0.37 8.57 4.97
N VAL A 231 -0.41 7.49 5.12
CA VAL A 231 -1.26 6.98 4.03
C VAL A 231 -2.30 8.04 3.65
N LEU A 232 -3.06 8.57 4.63
CA LEU A 232 -4.15 9.52 4.40
C LEU A 232 -3.70 10.77 3.65
N HIS A 233 -2.67 11.47 4.12
CA HIS A 233 -2.28 12.73 3.47
C HIS A 233 -1.68 12.46 2.07
N LYS A 234 -0.96 11.35 1.88
CA LYS A 234 -0.39 10.98 0.59
C LYS A 234 -1.46 10.61 -0.43
N THR A 235 -2.48 9.84 -0.04
CA THR A 235 -3.58 9.46 -0.95
C THR A 235 -4.49 10.63 -1.27
N LEU A 236 -4.63 11.60 -0.36
CA LEU A 236 -5.32 12.86 -0.63
C LEU A 236 -4.52 13.83 -1.51
N GLY A 237 -3.23 13.59 -1.72
CA GLY A 237 -2.36 14.51 -2.46
C GLY A 237 -2.11 15.83 -1.73
N VAL A 238 -2.17 15.83 -0.38
CA VAL A 238 -1.95 17.01 0.46
C VAL A 238 -0.73 16.84 1.37
N SER A 239 -0.16 17.96 1.79
CA SER A 239 0.90 17.97 2.80
C SER A 239 0.32 17.73 4.21
N PRO A 240 1.13 17.25 5.17
CA PRO A 240 0.69 17.10 6.56
C PRO A 240 0.21 18.40 7.24
N GLY A 241 0.59 19.57 6.72
CA GLY A 241 0.11 20.86 7.24
C GLY A 241 -1.20 21.35 6.61
N GLU A 242 -1.60 20.76 5.48
CA GLU A 242 -2.88 21.03 4.81
C GLU A 242 -4.00 20.08 5.28
N LEU A 243 -3.63 18.91 5.80
CA LEU A 243 -4.55 17.96 6.44
C LEU A 243 -5.09 18.51 7.76
#